data_AF-A0A918KJN0-F1
#
_entry.id   AF-A0A918KJN0-F1
#
_cell.length_a   1.000
_cell.length_b   1.000
_cell.length_c   1.000
_cell.angle_alpha   90.00
_cell.angle_beta   90.00
_cell.angle_gamma   90.00
#
_symmetry.space_group_name_H-M   'P 1'
#
loop_
_entity.id
_entity.type
_entity.pdbx_description
1 polymer ?
#
loop_
_entity_poly.entity_id
_entity_poly.type
_entity_poly.pdbx_seq_one_letter_code
_entity_poly.pdbx_strand_id
1 'polypeptide(L)'
;MRRTALPVVVVLGISLMLPQHQALAAETIDQPLAEGTTQDVGPGQYLSETRSFEVTETDVPGILLNRRHSVRAGADGVASPEDAPDTRADMGVFGPSWEAEFVGGQLNRKLEQRDNTILVTDLGVNETLQYKLRSSVDYPSGGGVKKYATSDGSQLTETSRWNEAKGALETSVMEVIGVDLATTAEGDDAFTDASGAPIPAADLKPTYKWEQAGTGVDTWRVTSVGSNIYATDVEYDARGRVAEITNPAFGEKPETSTTVTYANATTATSSSAGDYAGQVKEITVTEGATTQTLARYAYDSSGLLRIVTNPAESGDPQATYAYDSTDRLSDVTSTTNGSWHLDFPAGSALPGATPTGEAVPTPGAAVEGDAPSPDSTLTDPPAASEFVDDDLSGPQSYPSKCSTATSWMYYTKSGCTTKVAHYGWHSPSWKKLPNGTKVRGINHDHCTSAPDRPLGYDFRPACDQHDYGYGTIGNSYKGYYKYLSRNKGLNVDGVFWTSLYTKTCNGYFFKSPCRSTANLYYAAVTVFGRAKNGAKAT
;
A
#
# COMPACT_ATOMS: atom_id res chain seq x y z
N MET A 1 53.47 -1.01 -76.41
CA MET A 1 52.18 -1.50 -75.85
C MET A 1 52.48 -2.36 -74.63
N ARG A 2 52.25 -1.83 -73.43
CA ARG A 2 52.06 -2.61 -72.18
C ARG A 2 51.36 -1.66 -71.20
N ARG A 3 50.07 -1.94 -70.96
CA ARG A 3 49.17 -1.15 -70.13
C ARG A 3 49.47 -1.43 -68.65
N THR A 4 49.69 -0.36 -67.90
CA THR A 4 49.75 -0.30 -66.44
C THR A 4 48.33 -0.43 -65.86
N ALA A 5 48.12 -1.38 -64.96
CA ALA A 5 46.89 -1.54 -64.18
C ALA A 5 47.13 -1.00 -62.75
N LEU A 6 46.28 -0.08 -62.30
CA LEU A 6 46.19 0.34 -60.90
C LEU A 6 45.37 -0.68 -60.09
N PRO A 7 45.70 -0.95 -58.81
CA PRO A 7 44.85 -1.72 -57.92
C PRO A 7 43.77 -0.84 -57.30
N VAL A 8 42.52 -1.31 -57.36
CA VAL A 8 41.37 -0.77 -56.63
C VAL A 8 41.43 -1.28 -55.20
N VAL A 9 41.58 -0.38 -54.23
CA VAL A 9 41.42 -0.68 -52.80
C VAL A 9 39.94 -0.60 -52.46
N VAL A 10 39.33 -1.74 -52.14
CA VAL A 10 37.97 -1.83 -51.63
C VAL A 10 38.01 -1.57 -50.13
N VAL A 11 37.43 -0.45 -49.70
CA VAL A 11 37.20 -0.14 -48.28
C VAL A 11 36.00 -0.96 -47.82
N LEU A 12 36.24 -1.99 -47.00
CA LEU A 12 35.20 -2.68 -46.25
C LEU A 12 34.72 -1.77 -45.11
N GLY A 13 33.53 -1.18 -45.28
CA GLY A 13 32.81 -0.55 -44.19
C GLY A 13 32.25 -1.61 -43.25
N ILE A 14 32.81 -1.70 -42.05
CA ILE A 14 32.21 -2.46 -40.94
C ILE A 14 31.03 -1.62 -40.44
N SER A 15 29.83 -1.95 -40.90
CA SER A 15 28.59 -1.44 -40.31
C SER A 15 28.47 -2.02 -38.90
N LEU A 16 28.76 -1.18 -37.90
CA LEU A 16 28.37 -1.41 -36.51
C LEU A 16 26.85 -1.51 -36.46
N MET A 17 26.33 -2.74 -36.45
CA MET A 17 24.95 -3.05 -36.10
C MET A 17 24.77 -2.74 -34.61
N LEU A 18 24.31 -1.51 -34.32
CA LEU A 18 23.71 -1.20 -33.02
C LEU A 18 22.49 -2.12 -32.84
N PRO A 19 22.30 -2.75 -31.67
CA PRO A 19 21.06 -3.46 -31.38
C PRO A 19 19.92 -2.44 -31.41
N GLN A 20 19.06 -2.55 -32.42
CA GLN A 20 17.78 -1.85 -32.47
C GLN A 20 16.96 -2.35 -31.28
N HIS A 21 16.94 -1.59 -30.18
CA HIS A 21 15.95 -1.76 -29.15
C HIS A 21 14.60 -1.48 -29.81
N GLN A 22 13.79 -2.53 -29.97
CA GLN A 22 12.39 -2.34 -30.36
C GLN A 22 11.76 -1.44 -29.29
N ALA A 23 11.29 -0.26 -29.70
CA ALA A 23 10.48 0.58 -28.82
C ALA A 23 9.25 -0.24 -28.42
N LEU A 24 9.11 -0.50 -27.13
CA LEU A 24 7.90 -1.13 -26.60
C LEU A 24 6.72 -0.17 -26.84
N ALA A 25 5.62 -0.70 -27.36
CA ALA A 25 4.43 0.10 -27.60
C ALA A 25 3.84 0.58 -26.27
N ALA A 26 3.30 1.80 -26.25
CA ALA A 26 2.55 2.30 -25.11
C ALA A 26 1.36 1.38 -24.81
N GLU A 27 1.08 1.13 -23.53
CA GLU A 27 -0.18 0.55 -23.12
C GLU A 27 -1.29 1.56 -23.43
N THR A 28 -2.07 1.27 -24.48
CA THR A 28 -3.21 2.09 -24.90
C THR A 28 -4.50 1.40 -24.52
N ILE A 29 -5.45 2.16 -23.97
CA ILE A 29 -6.79 1.66 -23.63
C ILE A 29 -7.76 1.97 -24.77
N ASP A 30 -8.63 1.00 -25.09
CA ASP A 30 -9.83 1.24 -25.88
C ASP A 30 -10.86 2.04 -25.05
N GLN A 31 -11.01 3.32 -25.40
CA GLN A 31 -12.04 4.20 -24.84
C GLN A 31 -13.31 4.19 -25.71
N PRO A 32 -14.50 4.43 -25.14
CA PRO A 32 -14.75 4.77 -23.74
C PRO A 32 -14.86 3.52 -22.84
N LEU A 33 -14.26 3.61 -21.66
CA LEU A 33 -14.54 2.64 -20.59
C LEU A 33 -15.96 2.80 -20.06
N ALA A 34 -16.61 1.69 -19.70
CA ALA A 34 -17.89 1.76 -19.00
C ALA A 34 -17.73 2.52 -17.68
N GLU A 35 -18.75 3.30 -17.30
CA GLU A 35 -18.77 4.06 -16.05
C GLU A 35 -18.66 3.12 -14.85
N GLY A 36 -17.86 3.50 -13.84
CA GLY A 36 -17.62 2.66 -12.66
C GLY A 36 -16.61 1.53 -12.86
N THR A 37 -15.89 1.49 -13.98
CA THR A 37 -14.81 0.53 -14.20
C THR A 37 -13.45 1.08 -13.79
N THR A 38 -12.58 0.17 -13.36
CA THR A 38 -11.18 0.44 -13.05
C THR A 38 -10.29 -0.35 -14.01
N GLN A 39 -9.16 0.23 -14.39
CA GLN A 39 -8.21 -0.43 -15.28
C GLN A 39 -6.77 -0.10 -14.86
N ASP A 40 -5.92 -1.13 -14.80
CA ASP A 40 -4.48 -0.97 -14.63
C ASP A 40 -3.86 -0.34 -15.89
N VAL A 41 -3.02 0.67 -15.70
CA VAL A 41 -2.30 1.41 -16.76
C VAL A 41 -0.90 1.70 -16.28
N GLY A 42 0.10 0.98 -16.80
CA GLY A 42 1.47 1.06 -16.33
C GLY A 42 1.60 0.96 -14.79
N PRO A 43 2.12 2.00 -14.10
CA PRO A 43 2.36 1.97 -12.65
C PRO A 43 1.09 2.23 -11.81
N GLY A 44 -0.04 2.58 -12.44
CA GLY A 44 -1.21 3.08 -11.73
C GLY A 44 -2.52 2.48 -12.21
N GLN A 45 -3.61 3.08 -11.77
CA GLN A 45 -4.98 2.71 -12.13
C GLN A 45 -5.74 3.91 -12.64
N TYR A 46 -6.49 3.72 -13.73
CA TYR A 46 -7.48 4.68 -14.19
C TYR A 46 -8.87 4.29 -13.68
N LEU A 47 -9.55 5.24 -13.05
CA LEU A 47 -10.89 5.11 -12.50
C LEU A 47 -11.87 5.91 -13.38
N SER A 48 -12.77 5.22 -14.08
CA SER A 48 -13.66 5.88 -15.04
C SER A 48 -14.76 6.73 -14.39
N GLU A 49 -15.17 6.37 -13.17
CA GLU A 49 -16.15 7.08 -12.34
C GLU A 49 -15.67 8.49 -12.00
N THR A 50 -14.43 8.62 -11.55
CA THR A 50 -13.81 9.88 -11.12
C THR A 50 -13.04 10.56 -12.25
N ARG A 51 -12.79 9.85 -13.36
CA ARG A 51 -11.87 10.27 -14.43
C ARG A 51 -10.50 10.65 -13.87
N SER A 52 -10.02 9.81 -12.95
CA SER A 52 -8.71 9.97 -12.30
C SER A 52 -7.76 8.84 -12.67
N PHE A 53 -6.47 9.16 -12.71
CA PHE A 53 -5.38 8.19 -12.75
C PHE A 53 -4.60 8.26 -11.45
N GLU A 54 -4.38 7.12 -10.80
CA GLU A 54 -3.82 7.04 -9.46
C GLU A 54 -2.58 6.13 -9.43
N VAL A 55 -1.47 6.64 -8.92
CA VAL A 55 -0.25 5.88 -8.62
C VAL A 55 -0.07 5.86 -7.11
N THR A 56 0.07 4.66 -6.53
CA THR A 56 0.31 4.47 -5.10
C THR A 56 1.68 3.87 -4.87
N GLU A 57 2.41 4.40 -3.89
CA GLU A 57 3.70 3.91 -3.43
C GLU A 57 3.61 3.59 -1.93
N THR A 58 4.26 2.51 -1.49
CA THR A 58 4.36 2.13 -0.08
C THR A 58 5.81 2.25 0.37
N ASP A 59 6.11 3.24 1.21
CA ASP A 59 7.48 3.51 1.65
C ASP A 59 7.85 2.67 2.89
N VAL A 60 6.94 2.59 3.87
CA VAL A 60 7.18 1.87 5.14
C VAL A 60 6.02 0.90 5.40
N PRO A 61 6.13 -0.37 4.94
CA PRO A 61 5.04 -1.35 5.04
C PRO A 61 4.57 -1.60 6.47
N GLY A 62 5.47 -1.61 7.46
CA GLY A 62 5.13 -1.93 8.85
C GLY A 62 4.13 -0.97 9.51
N ILE A 63 4.02 0.26 9.02
CA ILE A 63 3.01 1.24 9.45
C ILE A 63 2.08 1.66 8.32
N LEU A 64 2.15 0.98 7.17
CA LEU A 64 1.44 1.35 5.95
C LEU A 64 1.57 2.85 5.63
N LEU A 65 2.80 3.38 5.63
CA LEU A 65 3.03 4.71 5.09
C LEU A 65 2.98 4.64 3.58
N ASN A 66 1.87 5.10 3.02
CA ASN A 66 1.69 5.17 1.58
C ASN A 66 1.65 6.63 1.11
N ARG A 67 1.85 6.77 -0.19
CA ARG A 67 1.72 8.03 -0.92
C ARG A 67 0.91 7.79 -2.17
N ARG A 68 -0.02 8.70 -2.47
CA ARG A 68 -0.83 8.65 -3.68
C ARG A 68 -0.59 9.90 -4.52
N HIS A 69 -0.31 9.68 -5.80
CA HIS A 69 -0.37 10.71 -6.84
C HIS A 69 -1.63 10.46 -7.66
N SER A 70 -2.58 11.40 -7.61
CA SER A 70 -3.80 11.36 -8.40
C SER A 70 -3.76 12.45 -9.44
N VAL A 71 -4.10 12.15 -10.69
CA VAL A 71 -4.35 13.13 -11.75
C VAL A 71 -5.83 13.08 -12.10
N ARG A 72 -6.52 14.21 -12.06
CA ARG A 72 -7.95 14.28 -12.39
C ARG A 72 -8.19 15.24 -13.55
N ALA A 73 -9.11 14.87 -14.44
CA ALA A 73 -9.57 15.75 -15.50
C ALA A 73 -10.40 16.91 -14.92
N GLY A 74 -9.87 18.14 -15.02
CA GLY A 74 -10.54 19.36 -14.57
C GLY A 74 -11.73 19.73 -15.46
N ALA A 75 -12.66 20.50 -14.89
CA ALA A 75 -13.81 21.04 -15.62
C ALA A 75 -13.41 22.11 -16.66
N ASP A 76 -12.22 22.68 -16.51
CA ASP A 76 -11.56 23.63 -17.42
C ASP A 76 -10.91 22.94 -18.63
N GLY A 77 -10.95 21.62 -18.71
CA GLY A 77 -10.34 20.84 -19.78
C GLY A 77 -8.84 20.61 -19.60
N VAL A 78 -8.28 20.89 -18.41
CA VAL A 78 -6.90 20.55 -18.06
C VAL A 78 -6.91 19.44 -17.02
N ALA A 79 -6.18 18.36 -17.27
CA ALA A 79 -5.93 17.35 -16.25
C ALA A 79 -4.72 17.78 -15.42
N SER A 80 -4.87 17.78 -14.10
CA SER A 80 -3.86 18.25 -13.14
C SER A 80 -3.77 17.29 -11.96
N PRO A 81 -2.63 17.26 -11.25
CA PRO A 81 -2.50 16.49 -10.03
C PRO A 81 -3.44 17.03 -8.94
N GLU A 82 -4.00 16.14 -8.13
CA GLU A 82 -4.75 16.51 -6.94
C GLU A 82 -3.77 16.76 -5.79
N ASP A 83 -3.83 17.96 -5.21
CA ASP A 83 -3.12 18.31 -4.00
C ASP A 83 -3.96 17.97 -2.77
N ALA A 84 -3.28 17.66 -1.66
CA ALA A 84 -3.93 17.53 -0.37
C ALA A 84 -4.71 18.82 -0.03
N PRO A 85 -5.90 18.73 0.59
CA PRO A 85 -6.66 19.92 0.99
C PRO A 85 -5.82 20.83 1.90
N ASP A 86 -5.91 22.14 1.74
CA ASP A 86 -5.16 23.13 2.54
C ASP A 86 -5.37 22.95 4.06
N THR A 87 -6.52 22.42 4.46
CA THR A 87 -6.85 22.16 5.87
C THR A 87 -6.28 20.84 6.41
N ARG A 88 -5.61 20.05 5.55
CA ARG A 88 -5.09 18.71 5.82
C ARG A 88 -3.57 18.65 5.68
N ALA A 89 -2.89 19.40 6.54
CA ALA A 89 -1.42 19.41 6.60
C ALA A 89 -0.81 18.01 6.81
N ASP A 90 -1.52 17.11 7.49
CA ASP A 90 -1.16 15.70 7.66
C ASP A 90 -1.17 14.90 6.36
N MET A 91 -1.98 15.28 5.37
CA MET A 91 -1.98 14.65 4.04
C MET A 91 -0.95 15.31 3.11
N GLY A 92 -0.72 16.63 3.22
CA GLY A 92 0.18 17.39 2.34
C GLY A 92 1.68 17.32 2.70
N VAL A 93 2.13 16.30 3.45
CA VAL A 93 3.50 16.25 4.00
C VAL A 93 4.58 16.04 2.95
N PHE A 94 4.23 15.50 1.78
CA PHE A 94 5.14 15.24 0.66
C PHE A 94 5.24 16.39 -0.34
N GLY A 95 4.59 17.53 -0.07
CA GLY A 95 4.55 18.64 -0.99
C GLY A 95 3.47 18.49 -2.07
N PRO A 96 3.54 19.32 -3.13
CA PRO A 96 2.58 19.28 -4.22
C PRO A 96 2.56 17.91 -4.90
N SER A 97 1.40 17.58 -5.48
CA SER A 97 1.15 16.39 -6.29
C SER A 97 1.19 15.04 -5.55
N TRP A 98 1.40 15.03 -4.23
CA TRP A 98 1.38 13.80 -3.45
C TRP A 98 0.57 13.95 -2.17
N GLU A 99 -0.35 13.02 -1.96
CA GLU A 99 -1.09 12.88 -0.71
C GLU A 99 -0.51 11.75 0.12
N ALA A 100 -0.31 11.99 1.42
CA ALA A 100 0.07 10.96 2.37
C ALA A 100 -1.15 10.14 2.81
N GLU A 101 -0.91 8.85 2.95
CA GLU A 101 -1.86 7.87 3.46
C GLU A 101 -1.20 7.13 4.62
N PHE A 102 -1.10 7.79 5.77
CA PHE A 102 -0.60 7.18 7.01
C PHE A 102 -1.54 6.10 7.51
N VAL A 103 -0.98 5.00 8.04
CA VAL A 103 -1.75 3.85 8.55
C VAL A 103 -2.71 3.30 7.48
N GLY A 104 -2.29 3.28 6.22
CA GLY A 104 -3.11 2.83 5.11
C GLY A 104 -4.26 3.80 4.78
N GLY A 105 -4.05 5.10 4.97
CA GLY A 105 -5.07 6.12 4.71
C GLY A 105 -6.21 6.16 5.74
N GLN A 106 -6.11 5.40 6.84
CA GLN A 106 -7.13 5.39 7.90
C GLN A 106 -7.28 6.74 8.61
N LEU A 107 -6.26 7.60 8.54
CA LEU A 107 -6.31 8.97 9.05
C LEU A 107 -6.96 9.96 8.07
N ASN A 108 -7.14 9.58 6.80
CA ASN A 108 -7.68 10.44 5.73
C ASN A 108 -9.20 10.50 5.80
N ARG A 109 -9.71 10.84 6.99
CA ARG A 109 -11.13 10.97 7.31
C ARG A 109 -11.39 12.38 7.81
N LYS A 110 -12.58 12.90 7.56
CA LYS A 110 -13.02 14.22 8.02
C LYS A 110 -14.27 14.08 8.87
N LEU A 111 -14.28 14.70 10.05
CA LEU A 111 -15.43 14.73 10.94
C LEU A 111 -16.02 16.14 10.98
N GLU A 112 -17.30 16.26 10.62
CA GLU A 112 -18.04 17.51 10.68
C GLU A 112 -19.21 17.38 11.67
N GLN A 113 -19.15 18.16 12.75
CA GLN A 113 -20.26 18.29 13.69
C GLN A 113 -21.29 19.29 13.18
N ARG A 114 -22.56 18.88 13.17
CA ARG A 114 -23.75 19.72 12.92
C ARG A 114 -24.76 19.42 14.02
N ASP A 115 -25.69 20.33 14.31
CA ASP A 115 -26.65 20.28 15.43
C ASP A 115 -26.90 18.87 16.03
N ASN A 116 -27.76 18.07 15.38
CA ASN A 116 -28.09 16.70 15.80
C ASN A 116 -27.50 15.64 14.86
N THR A 117 -26.42 15.97 14.15
CA THR A 117 -25.83 15.08 13.14
C THR A 117 -24.32 15.24 13.06
N ILE A 118 -23.60 14.12 12.98
CA ILE A 118 -22.18 14.13 12.66
C ILE A 118 -22.01 13.50 11.27
N LEU A 119 -21.24 14.14 10.41
CA LEU A 119 -20.81 13.57 9.14
C LEU A 119 -19.37 13.10 9.29
N VAL A 120 -19.09 11.88 8.84
CA VAL A 120 -17.72 11.38 8.70
C VAL A 120 -17.51 11.02 7.23
N THR A 121 -16.56 11.71 6.58
CA THR A 121 -16.22 11.49 5.18
C THR A 121 -14.87 10.79 5.09
N ASP A 122 -14.80 9.66 4.38
CA ASP A 122 -13.54 9.07 3.92
C ASP A 122 -13.06 9.90 2.72
N LEU A 123 -11.95 10.62 2.87
CA LEU A 123 -11.44 11.52 1.84
C LEU A 123 -10.80 10.76 0.68
N GLY A 124 -10.36 9.52 0.88
CA GLY A 124 -9.73 8.71 -0.17
C GLY A 124 -10.70 8.14 -1.20
N VAL A 125 -12.00 8.08 -0.87
CA VAL A 125 -13.07 7.64 -1.80
C VAL A 125 -14.26 8.59 -1.86
N ASN A 126 -14.24 9.67 -1.09
CA ASN A 126 -15.30 10.68 -0.99
C ASN A 126 -16.67 10.09 -0.61
N GLU A 127 -16.69 9.05 0.24
CA GLU A 127 -17.91 8.46 0.78
C GLU A 127 -18.19 9.04 2.17
N THR A 128 -19.45 9.37 2.45
CA THR A 128 -19.84 10.03 3.72
C THR A 128 -20.86 9.20 4.49
N LEU A 129 -20.56 8.96 5.77
CA LEU A 129 -21.49 8.40 6.75
C LEU A 129 -22.18 9.52 7.52
N GLN A 130 -23.51 9.41 7.69
CA GLN A 130 -24.32 10.34 8.45
C GLN A 130 -24.82 9.72 9.76
N TYR A 131 -24.26 10.18 10.88
CA TYR A 131 -24.63 9.75 12.22
C TYR A 131 -25.70 10.66 12.80
N LYS A 132 -26.89 10.13 13.12
CA LYS A 132 -28.00 10.89 13.73
C LYS A 132 -28.00 10.71 15.24
N LEU A 133 -28.25 11.80 15.98
CA LEU A 133 -28.33 11.77 17.44
C LEU A 133 -29.42 10.80 17.91
N ARG A 134 -29.09 9.96 18.89
CA ARG A 134 -30.00 8.96 19.50
C ARG A 134 -30.28 9.26 20.96
N SER A 135 -29.27 9.69 21.70
CA SER A 135 -29.40 10.12 23.09
C SER A 135 -28.34 11.13 23.47
N SER A 136 -28.66 11.96 24.47
CA SER A 136 -27.76 12.94 25.08
C SER A 136 -27.94 12.88 26.59
N VAL A 137 -26.84 12.90 27.32
CA VAL A 137 -26.81 12.98 28.78
C VAL A 137 -25.80 14.04 29.17
N ASP A 138 -26.26 15.09 29.84
CA ASP A 138 -25.39 16.19 30.27
C ASP A 138 -24.75 15.87 31.62
N TYR A 139 -23.50 16.31 31.79
CA TYR A 139 -22.82 16.22 33.08
C TYR A 139 -23.17 17.43 33.96
N PRO A 140 -23.31 17.26 35.29
CA PRO A 140 -23.54 18.38 36.20
C PRO A 140 -22.44 19.46 36.15
N SER A 141 -21.21 19.06 35.83
CA SER A 141 -20.02 19.92 35.72
C SER A 141 -19.88 20.63 34.37
N GLY A 142 -20.87 20.52 33.48
CA GLY A 142 -20.77 20.96 32.08
C GLY A 142 -20.20 19.87 31.16
N GLY A 143 -20.57 19.95 29.88
CA GLY A 143 -20.33 18.88 28.91
C GLY A 143 -21.35 17.75 29.04
N GLY A 144 -21.01 16.57 28.51
CA GLY A 144 -21.93 15.44 28.47
C GLY A 144 -21.48 14.32 27.54
N VAL A 145 -22.33 13.31 27.39
CA VAL A 145 -22.19 12.23 26.42
C VAL A 145 -23.34 12.27 25.44
N LYS A 146 -23.02 12.33 24.15
CA LYS A 146 -24.00 12.19 23.07
C LYS A 146 -23.70 10.92 22.29
N LYS A 147 -24.74 10.13 22.02
CA LYS A 147 -24.66 8.92 21.21
C LYS A 147 -25.38 9.13 19.90
N TYR A 148 -24.72 8.77 18.82
CA TYR A 148 -25.22 8.86 17.46
C TYR A 148 -25.14 7.48 16.80
N ALA A 149 -26.00 7.26 15.81
CA ALA A 149 -25.94 6.04 15.00
C ALA A 149 -26.45 6.30 13.58
N THR A 150 -25.84 5.62 12.61
CA THR A 150 -26.35 5.50 11.24
C THR A 150 -27.55 4.54 11.21
N SER A 151 -28.14 4.34 10.03
CA SER A 151 -29.14 3.28 9.81
C SER A 151 -28.52 1.89 9.59
N ASP A 152 -27.26 1.83 9.15
CA ASP A 152 -26.52 0.60 8.83
C ASP A 152 -25.78 -0.01 10.04
N GLY A 153 -25.86 0.62 11.22
CA GLY A 153 -25.36 0.05 12.48
C GLY A 153 -24.05 0.62 12.98
N SER A 154 -23.41 1.55 12.25
CA SER A 154 -22.27 2.33 12.74
C SER A 154 -22.69 3.25 13.88
N GLN A 155 -21.83 3.38 14.88
CA GLN A 155 -22.11 4.13 16.11
C GLN A 155 -21.01 5.15 16.37
N LEU A 156 -21.40 6.25 17.01
CA LEU A 156 -20.48 7.31 17.40
C LEU A 156 -20.85 7.82 18.78
N THR A 157 -19.87 7.87 19.69
CA THR A 157 -20.03 8.45 21.03
C THR A 157 -19.15 9.68 21.17
N GLU A 158 -19.78 10.84 21.29
CA GLU A 158 -19.12 12.11 21.62
C GLU A 158 -19.12 12.29 23.13
N THR A 159 -17.95 12.52 23.72
CA THR A 159 -17.78 12.78 25.15
C THR A 159 -17.11 14.14 25.33
N SER A 160 -17.81 15.06 25.98
CA SER A 160 -17.30 16.39 26.33
C SER A 160 -17.12 16.49 27.84
N ARG A 161 -15.92 16.85 28.31
CA ARG A 161 -15.60 17.02 29.74
C ARG A 161 -14.92 18.36 29.98
N TRP A 162 -15.22 18.99 31.11
CA TRP A 162 -14.51 20.19 31.53
C TRP A 162 -13.08 19.85 31.96
N ASN A 163 -12.11 20.48 31.33
CA ASN A 163 -10.71 20.40 31.73
C ASN A 163 -10.33 21.67 32.49
N GLU A 164 -10.16 21.53 33.81
CA GLU A 164 -9.82 22.67 34.69
C GLU A 164 -8.48 23.32 34.35
N ALA A 165 -7.48 22.52 33.93
CA ALA A 165 -6.15 23.02 33.60
C ALA A 165 -6.15 23.88 32.33
N LYS A 166 -7.02 23.57 31.36
CA LYS A 166 -7.18 24.35 30.12
C LYS A 166 -8.28 25.41 30.21
N GLY A 167 -9.12 25.35 31.26
CA GLY A 167 -10.28 26.24 31.40
C GLY A 167 -11.28 26.13 30.26
N ALA A 168 -11.41 24.94 29.66
CA ALA A 168 -12.23 24.69 28.48
C ALA A 168 -12.83 23.28 28.49
N LEU A 169 -13.88 23.07 27.69
CA LEU A 169 -14.37 21.72 27.39
C LEU A 169 -13.41 21.03 26.43
N GLU A 170 -13.05 19.79 26.75
CA GLU A 170 -12.38 18.88 25.83
C GLU A 170 -13.40 17.86 25.34
N THR A 171 -13.47 17.71 24.02
CA THR A 171 -14.35 16.76 23.37
C THR A 171 -13.51 15.70 22.67
N SER A 172 -13.83 14.43 22.93
CA SER A 172 -13.36 13.31 22.13
C SER A 172 -14.53 12.58 21.50
N VAL A 173 -14.28 11.94 20.37
CA VAL A 173 -15.27 11.10 19.69
C VAL A 173 -14.72 9.70 19.50
N MET A 174 -15.53 8.69 19.83
CA MET A 174 -15.25 7.30 19.49
C MET A 174 -16.24 6.84 18.44
N GLU A 175 -15.75 6.52 17.25
CA GLU A 175 -16.50 5.95 16.13
C GLU A 175 -16.27 4.44 16.09
N VAL A 176 -17.35 3.66 15.93
CA VAL A 176 -17.32 2.21 15.76
C VAL A 176 -18.09 1.88 14.49
N ILE A 177 -17.40 1.32 13.49
CA ILE A 177 -18.01 1.01 12.20
C ILE A 177 -18.88 -0.24 12.31
N GLY A 178 -20.08 -0.16 11.74
CA GLY A 178 -21.09 -1.21 11.73
C GLY A 178 -20.81 -2.37 10.77
N VAL A 179 -19.58 -2.88 10.69
CA VAL A 179 -19.31 -4.12 9.95
C VAL A 179 -19.69 -5.33 10.81
N ASP A 180 -20.42 -6.27 10.22
CA ASP A 180 -20.73 -7.56 10.85
C ASP A 180 -19.86 -8.65 10.20
N LEU A 181 -18.81 -9.03 10.92
CA LEU A 181 -17.91 -10.13 10.56
C LEU A 181 -18.22 -11.41 11.34
N ALA A 182 -19.28 -11.40 12.17
CA ALA A 182 -19.73 -12.58 12.90
C ALA A 182 -20.47 -13.56 12.00
N THR A 183 -21.15 -13.01 10.98
CA THR A 183 -21.98 -13.77 10.06
C THR A 183 -21.14 -14.16 8.85
N THR A 184 -20.70 -15.42 8.80
CA THR A 184 -19.92 -15.97 7.68
C THR A 184 -20.82 -16.71 6.70
N ALA A 185 -20.41 -16.76 5.42
CA ALA A 185 -21.13 -17.54 4.43
C ALA A 185 -20.98 -19.04 4.72
N GLU A 186 -21.90 -19.87 4.21
CA GLU A 186 -21.79 -21.32 4.34
C GLU A 186 -20.49 -21.83 3.69
N GLY A 187 -19.69 -22.59 4.45
CA GLY A 187 -18.39 -23.08 4.02
C GLY A 187 -17.23 -22.09 4.19
N ASP A 188 -17.48 -20.94 4.83
CA ASP A 188 -16.50 -19.91 5.09
C ASP A 188 -15.99 -19.94 6.54
N ASP A 189 -14.72 -19.63 6.74
CA ASP A 189 -14.07 -19.63 8.04
C ASP A 189 -14.49 -18.42 8.88
N ALA A 190 -14.53 -18.61 10.19
CA ALA A 190 -14.70 -17.52 11.14
C ALA A 190 -13.33 -16.97 11.56
N PHE A 191 -13.31 -15.71 12.00
CA PHE A 191 -12.13 -15.15 12.64
C PHE A 191 -11.74 -15.95 13.89
N THR A 192 -10.54 -16.52 13.89
CA THR A 192 -9.99 -17.21 15.06
C THR A 192 -8.64 -16.63 15.49
N ASP A 193 -8.32 -16.78 16.77
CA ASP A 193 -7.03 -16.41 17.32
C ASP A 193 -5.96 -17.47 17.01
N ALA A 194 -4.72 -17.24 17.47
CA ALA A 194 -3.61 -18.18 17.25
C ALA A 194 -3.81 -19.58 17.86
N SER A 195 -4.80 -19.76 18.74
CA SER A 195 -5.18 -21.07 19.31
C SER A 195 -6.32 -21.75 18.54
N GLY A 196 -6.89 -21.08 17.53
CA GLY A 196 -8.07 -21.52 16.79
C GLY A 196 -9.39 -21.20 17.52
N ALA A 197 -9.37 -20.37 18.57
CA ALA A 197 -10.58 -19.96 19.27
C ALA A 197 -11.27 -18.80 18.53
N PRO A 198 -12.60 -18.81 18.35
CA PRO A 198 -13.32 -17.73 17.70
C PRO A 198 -13.12 -16.38 18.40
N ILE A 199 -12.83 -15.35 17.62
CA ILE A 199 -12.71 -13.98 18.11
C ILE A 199 -14.11 -13.35 18.21
N PRO A 200 -14.48 -12.71 19.34
CA PRO A 200 -15.77 -12.05 19.46
C PRO A 200 -15.98 -10.96 18.41
N ALA A 201 -17.15 -10.93 17.78
CA ALA A 201 -17.48 -9.95 16.75
C ALA A 201 -17.38 -8.49 17.20
N ALA A 202 -17.61 -8.22 18.49
CA ALA A 202 -17.44 -6.89 19.06
C ALA A 202 -15.98 -6.41 19.02
N ASP A 203 -15.04 -7.35 19.08
CA ASP A 203 -13.60 -7.09 19.11
C ASP A 203 -12.99 -7.00 17.69
N LEU A 204 -13.77 -7.35 16.67
CA LEU A 204 -13.44 -7.22 15.26
C LEU A 204 -14.06 -5.97 14.61
N LYS A 205 -14.65 -5.06 15.40
CA LYS A 205 -15.20 -3.83 14.84
C LYS A 205 -14.08 -2.80 14.63
N PRO A 206 -13.94 -2.21 13.42
CA PRO A 206 -13.10 -1.05 13.21
C PRO A 206 -13.54 0.09 14.12
N THR A 207 -12.57 0.68 14.79
CA THR A 207 -12.74 1.78 15.73
C THR A 207 -11.82 2.93 15.38
N TYR A 208 -12.32 4.15 15.55
CA TYR A 208 -11.57 5.37 15.36
C TYR A 208 -11.79 6.28 16.57
N LYS A 209 -10.70 6.64 17.24
CA LYS A 209 -10.70 7.70 18.24
C LYS A 209 -10.36 9.02 17.57
N TRP A 210 -11.13 10.04 17.87
CA TRP A 210 -11.00 11.37 17.30
C TRP A 210 -10.80 12.42 18.39
N GLU A 211 -9.89 13.35 18.13
CA GLU A 211 -9.60 14.51 18.99
C GLU A 211 -9.34 15.76 18.13
N GLN A 212 -9.41 16.93 18.76
CA GLN A 212 -9.15 18.21 18.09
C GLN A 212 -7.64 18.51 18.04
N ALA A 213 -6.94 17.93 17.07
CA ALA A 213 -5.49 18.10 16.87
C ALA A 213 -5.11 18.86 15.58
N GLY A 214 -6.07 19.09 14.68
CA GLY A 214 -5.89 19.91 13.48
C GLY A 214 -5.93 21.41 13.75
N THR A 215 -5.62 22.21 12.74
CA THR A 215 -5.63 23.68 12.82
C THR A 215 -6.75 24.29 11.97
N GLY A 216 -7.09 25.56 12.22
CA GLY A 216 -8.12 26.26 11.45
C GLY A 216 -9.54 25.77 11.77
N VAL A 217 -10.35 25.54 10.75
CA VAL A 217 -11.78 25.14 10.88
C VAL A 217 -11.99 23.63 10.87
N ASP A 218 -11.03 22.88 10.33
CA ASP A 218 -11.07 21.42 10.20
C ASP A 218 -10.11 20.81 11.23
N THR A 219 -10.52 20.85 12.50
CA THR A 219 -9.65 20.55 13.64
C THR A 219 -9.68 19.09 14.09
N TRP A 220 -10.64 18.29 13.64
CA TRP A 220 -10.76 16.89 14.06
C TRP A 220 -9.73 16.02 13.34
N ARG A 221 -9.04 15.17 14.11
CA ARG A 221 -8.10 14.16 13.60
C ARG A 221 -8.32 12.84 14.30
N VAL A 222 -8.08 11.76 13.57
CA VAL A 222 -8.04 10.41 14.14
C VAL A 222 -6.74 10.27 14.92
N THR A 223 -6.82 10.00 16.22
CA THR A 223 -5.66 9.80 17.11
C THR A 223 -5.47 8.35 17.53
N SER A 224 -6.40 7.46 17.19
CA SER A 224 -6.24 6.02 17.34
C SER A 224 -7.11 5.27 16.35
N VAL A 225 -6.60 4.20 15.75
CA VAL A 225 -7.28 3.38 14.74
C VAL A 225 -7.06 1.90 15.04
N GLY A 226 -8.07 1.06 14.86
CA GLY A 226 -7.91 -0.39 14.99
C GLY A 226 -9.18 -1.07 15.47
N SER A 227 -9.07 -1.96 16.46
CA SER A 227 -10.20 -2.62 17.11
C SER A 227 -9.97 -2.74 18.63
N ASN A 228 -10.87 -3.39 19.36
CA ASN A 228 -10.66 -3.64 20.79
C ASN A 228 -9.45 -4.57 21.08
N ILE A 229 -8.96 -5.29 20.08
CA ILE A 229 -7.84 -6.25 20.22
C ILE A 229 -6.52 -5.53 20.05
N TYR A 230 -6.46 -4.63 19.06
CA TYR A 230 -5.23 -3.97 18.64
C TYR A 230 -5.58 -2.61 18.07
N ALA A 231 -4.94 -1.56 18.60
CA ALA A 231 -5.12 -0.19 18.15
C ALA A 231 -3.75 0.48 17.97
N THR A 232 -3.62 1.22 16.88
CA THR A 232 -2.48 2.07 16.55
C THR A 232 -2.80 3.49 16.97
N ASP A 233 -1.97 4.07 17.84
CA ASP A 233 -2.11 5.44 18.30
C ASP A 233 -1.29 6.39 17.40
N VAL A 234 -1.81 7.61 17.24
CA VAL A 234 -1.22 8.63 16.38
C VAL A 234 -1.18 9.97 17.08
N GLU A 235 0.01 10.56 17.10
CA GLU A 235 0.24 11.91 17.60
C GLU A 235 0.47 12.88 16.45
N TYR A 236 0.02 14.13 16.65
CA TYR A 236 0.16 15.22 15.70
C TYR A 236 1.01 16.34 16.29
N ASP A 237 1.81 16.98 15.46
CA ASP A 237 2.55 18.18 15.83
C ASP A 237 1.63 19.42 15.92
N ALA A 238 2.20 20.54 16.38
CA ALA A 238 1.46 21.80 16.51
C ALA A 238 0.93 22.38 15.18
N ARG A 239 1.36 21.85 14.03
CA ARG A 239 0.87 22.23 12.69
C ARG A 239 -0.21 21.28 12.19
N GLY A 240 -0.59 20.28 12.99
CA GLY A 240 -1.58 19.26 12.62
C GLY A 240 -1.04 18.22 11.64
N ARG A 241 0.28 18.00 11.60
CA ARG A 241 0.92 16.94 10.80
C ARG A 241 1.22 15.73 11.70
N VAL A 242 1.20 14.52 11.15
CA VAL A 242 1.56 13.31 11.93
C VAL A 242 3.00 13.44 12.44
N ALA A 243 3.22 13.26 13.73
CA ALA A 243 4.53 13.35 14.38
C ALA A 243 5.04 11.96 14.78
N GLU A 244 4.17 11.15 15.37
CA GLU A 244 4.50 9.82 15.86
C GLU A 244 3.32 8.86 15.64
N ILE A 245 3.64 7.62 15.28
CA ILE A 245 2.69 6.51 15.20
C ILE A 245 3.21 5.39 16.09
N THR A 246 2.38 4.95 17.04
CA THR A 246 2.75 3.93 18.02
C THR A 246 1.84 2.73 17.89
N ASN A 247 2.48 1.58 17.73
CA ASN A 247 1.89 0.27 17.60
C ASN A 247 2.22 -0.51 18.88
N PRO A 248 1.24 -0.84 19.74
CA PRO A 248 1.51 -1.47 21.02
C PRO A 248 2.12 -2.86 20.83
N ALA A 249 2.85 -3.31 21.85
CA ALA A 249 3.32 -4.69 21.90
C ALA A 249 2.14 -5.66 21.87
N PHE A 250 2.26 -6.73 21.08
CA PHE A 250 1.26 -7.79 21.05
C PHE A 250 1.89 -9.17 20.89
N GLY A 251 1.64 -10.05 21.87
CA GLY A 251 2.23 -11.39 21.90
C GLY A 251 3.75 -11.31 21.92
N GLU A 252 4.40 -11.91 20.92
CA GLU A 252 5.86 -11.86 20.73
C GLU A 252 6.34 -10.62 19.95
N LYS A 253 5.43 -9.82 19.38
CA LYS A 253 5.81 -8.59 18.67
C LYS A 253 6.01 -7.45 19.68
N PRO A 254 7.21 -6.87 19.77
CA PRO A 254 7.44 -5.73 20.65
C PRO A 254 6.65 -4.50 20.15
N GLU A 255 6.54 -3.53 21.03
CA GLU A 255 6.03 -2.20 20.66
C GLU A 255 6.95 -1.58 19.59
N THR A 256 6.32 -0.87 18.64
CA THR A 256 7.04 -0.08 17.65
C THR A 256 6.55 1.36 17.68
N SER A 257 7.48 2.29 17.62
CA SER A 257 7.22 3.72 17.47
C SER A 257 7.84 4.21 16.17
N THR A 258 7.07 4.95 15.38
CA THR A 258 7.50 5.53 14.12
C THR A 258 7.44 7.04 14.21
N THR A 259 8.59 7.69 14.09
CA THR A 259 8.71 9.14 14.08
C THR A 259 8.75 9.67 12.66
N VAL A 260 7.96 10.70 12.39
CA VAL A 260 7.94 11.44 11.13
C VAL A 260 8.71 12.74 11.34
N THR A 261 9.90 12.83 10.74
CA THR A 261 10.75 14.02 10.89
C THR A 261 10.57 14.95 9.71
N TYR A 262 10.34 16.24 9.97
CA TYR A 262 10.16 17.27 8.95
C TYR A 262 11.40 18.16 8.83
N ALA A 263 11.70 18.61 7.61
CA ALA A 263 12.80 19.53 7.38
C ALA A 263 12.48 20.94 7.90
N ASN A 264 13.44 21.55 8.60
CA ASN A 264 13.33 22.94 9.08
C ASN A 264 13.86 23.97 8.07
N ALA A 265 14.65 23.55 7.09
CA ALA A 265 15.27 24.41 6.08
C ALA A 265 15.29 23.71 4.72
N THR A 266 15.22 24.49 3.65
CA THR A 266 15.34 24.00 2.28
C THR A 266 16.81 23.91 1.90
N THR A 267 17.27 22.71 1.55
CA THR A 267 18.60 22.46 0.96
C THR A 267 18.53 22.10 -0.52
N ALA A 268 17.33 21.83 -1.05
CA ALA A 268 17.08 21.65 -2.47
C ALA A 268 17.47 22.90 -3.29
N THR A 269 18.06 22.67 -4.47
CA THR A 269 18.45 23.72 -5.41
C THR A 269 17.89 23.42 -6.81
N SER A 270 18.01 24.35 -7.74
CA SER A 270 17.60 24.14 -9.13
C SER A 270 18.36 23.03 -9.85
N SER A 271 19.52 22.61 -9.31
CA SER A 271 20.39 21.59 -9.92
C SER A 271 20.56 20.33 -9.07
N SER A 272 20.02 20.30 -7.86
CA SER A 272 20.19 19.17 -6.94
C SER A 272 18.99 19.00 -6.03
N ALA A 273 18.47 17.78 -5.94
CA ALA A 273 17.44 17.45 -4.97
C ALA A 273 17.99 17.51 -3.53
N GLY A 274 17.15 17.89 -2.57
CA GLY A 274 17.50 18.01 -1.16
C GLY A 274 16.28 18.14 -0.25
N ASP A 275 16.48 18.53 0.99
CA ASP A 275 15.40 18.80 1.94
C ASP A 275 14.58 20.02 1.48
N TYR A 276 13.26 20.03 1.74
CA TYR A 276 12.40 21.19 1.53
C TYR A 276 11.68 21.55 2.83
N ALA A 277 11.80 22.80 3.27
CA ALA A 277 11.28 23.23 4.58
C ALA A 277 9.78 22.97 4.73
N GLY A 278 9.40 22.30 5.82
CA GLY A 278 8.02 21.95 6.13
C GLY A 278 7.54 20.62 5.54
N GLN A 279 8.27 20.03 4.59
CA GLN A 279 7.98 18.69 4.08
C GLN A 279 8.71 17.62 4.90
N VAL A 280 8.24 16.38 4.78
CA VAL A 280 8.85 15.25 5.48
C VAL A 280 10.25 14.98 4.95
N LYS A 281 11.19 14.75 5.86
CA LYS A 281 12.59 14.51 5.56
C LYS A 281 12.92 13.03 5.64
N GLU A 282 12.50 12.39 6.72
CA GLU A 282 12.79 10.99 6.97
C GLU A 282 11.80 10.34 7.93
N ILE A 283 11.70 9.02 7.82
CA ILE A 283 10.90 8.16 8.70
C ILE A 283 11.84 7.25 9.46
N THR A 284 11.76 7.30 10.79
CA THR A 284 12.52 6.42 11.66
C THR A 284 11.59 5.51 12.45
N VAL A 285 11.89 4.21 12.43
CA VAL A 285 11.14 3.22 13.22
C VAL A 285 12.02 2.70 14.33
N THR A 286 11.48 2.72 15.55
CA THR A 286 12.10 2.17 16.75
C THR A 286 11.34 0.92 17.18
N GLU A 287 12.05 -0.19 17.29
CA GLU A 287 11.56 -1.47 17.78
C GLU A 287 12.46 -1.92 18.95
N GLY A 288 11.92 -1.91 20.17
CA GLY A 288 12.70 -2.12 21.38
C GLY A 288 13.85 -1.11 21.50
N ALA A 289 15.11 -1.59 21.44
CA ALA A 289 16.30 -0.74 21.51
C ALA A 289 16.89 -0.35 20.13
N THR A 290 16.28 -0.83 19.04
CA THR A 290 16.80 -0.64 17.68
C THR A 290 16.02 0.45 16.96
N THR A 291 16.70 1.50 16.50
CA THR A 291 16.12 2.54 15.65
C THR A 291 16.74 2.48 14.26
N GLN A 292 15.91 2.51 13.21
CA GLN A 292 16.34 2.50 11.82
C GLN A 292 15.63 3.59 11.02
N THR A 293 16.35 4.26 10.12
CA THR A 293 15.75 5.14 9.11
C THR A 293 15.30 4.29 7.93
N LEU A 294 13.98 4.19 7.72
CA LEU A 294 13.40 3.34 6.68
C LEU A 294 13.01 4.12 5.41
N ALA A 295 12.90 5.45 5.50
CA ALA A 295 12.68 6.29 4.33
C ALA A 295 13.38 7.64 4.49
N ARG A 296 13.92 8.15 3.39
CA ARG A 296 14.41 9.53 3.22
C ARG A 296 13.85 10.11 1.93
N TYR A 297 13.49 11.39 2.00
CA TYR A 297 12.85 12.11 0.91
C TYR A 297 13.71 13.28 0.46
N ALA A 298 13.87 13.42 -0.85
CA ALA A 298 14.53 14.58 -1.44
C ALA A 298 13.67 15.19 -2.55
N TYR A 299 13.63 16.51 -2.55
CA TYR A 299 12.75 17.36 -3.32
C TYR A 299 13.56 18.29 -4.22
N ASP A 300 12.95 18.83 -5.26
CA ASP A 300 13.53 19.95 -6.00
C ASP A 300 13.25 21.31 -5.33
N SER A 301 13.73 22.39 -5.95
CA SER A 301 13.53 23.76 -5.45
C SER A 301 12.08 24.25 -5.45
N SER A 302 11.17 23.57 -6.15
CA SER A 302 9.71 23.82 -6.10
C SER A 302 9.01 23.01 -5.01
N GLY A 303 9.71 22.07 -4.36
CA GLY A 303 9.14 21.19 -3.35
C GLY A 303 8.43 19.96 -3.93
N LEU A 304 8.64 19.63 -5.20
CA LEU A 304 8.17 18.37 -5.78
C LEU A 304 9.12 17.25 -5.37
N LEU A 305 8.56 16.12 -4.95
CA LEU A 305 9.34 14.96 -4.52
C LEU A 305 10.07 14.32 -5.70
N ARG A 306 11.39 14.15 -5.60
CA ARG A 306 12.22 13.62 -6.69
C ARG A 306 12.77 12.24 -6.39
N ILE A 307 13.14 11.98 -5.14
CA ILE A 307 13.87 10.76 -4.74
C ILE A 307 13.34 10.26 -3.40
N VAL A 308 13.11 8.96 -3.31
CA VAL A 308 12.92 8.23 -2.06
C VAL A 308 13.98 7.15 -1.94
N THR A 309 14.59 7.05 -0.77
CA THR A 309 15.62 6.05 -0.46
C THR A 309 15.26 5.35 0.85
N ASN A 310 15.57 4.06 0.97
CA ASN A 310 15.53 3.34 2.24
C ASN A 310 16.96 3.00 2.69
N PRO A 311 17.56 3.83 3.57
CA PRO A 311 18.94 3.65 4.02
C PRO A 311 19.20 2.32 4.75
N ALA A 312 18.16 1.70 5.32
CA ALA A 312 18.29 0.41 5.99
C ALA A 312 18.45 -0.77 5.00
N GLU A 313 18.02 -0.60 3.75
CA GLU A 313 18.16 -1.61 2.69
C GLU A 313 19.36 -1.34 1.77
N SER A 314 19.48 -0.12 1.26
CA SER A 314 20.58 0.26 0.37
C SER A 314 20.73 1.79 0.25
N GLY A 315 21.84 2.23 -0.36
CA GLY A 315 22.01 3.64 -0.74
C GLY A 315 21.32 4.03 -2.04
N ASP A 316 20.83 3.05 -2.82
CA ASP A 316 20.19 3.30 -4.10
C ASP A 316 18.76 3.83 -3.89
N PRO A 317 18.26 4.70 -4.79
CA PRO A 317 16.87 5.13 -4.75
C PRO A 317 15.90 3.95 -4.80
N GLN A 318 14.97 3.91 -3.86
CA GLN A 318 13.78 3.05 -3.95
C GLN A 318 12.78 3.60 -4.96
N ALA A 319 12.71 4.92 -5.10
CA ALA A 319 11.91 5.57 -6.12
C ALA A 319 12.54 6.87 -6.65
N THR A 320 12.34 7.16 -7.93
CA THR A 320 12.67 8.43 -8.58
C THR A 320 11.51 8.91 -9.45
N TYR A 321 11.34 10.24 -9.51
CA TYR A 321 10.22 10.88 -10.19
C TYR A 321 10.63 12.06 -11.07
N ALA A 322 10.02 12.14 -12.25
CA ALA A 322 9.98 13.34 -13.08
C ALA A 322 8.54 13.81 -13.27
N TYR A 323 8.38 15.09 -13.57
CA TYR A 323 7.07 15.73 -13.73
C TYR A 323 7.05 16.53 -15.02
N ASP A 324 5.87 16.64 -15.62
CA ASP A 324 5.61 17.54 -16.73
C ASP A 324 5.39 18.99 -16.26
N SER A 325 5.04 19.90 -17.18
CA SER A 325 4.84 21.31 -16.87
C SER A 325 3.60 21.63 -16.02
N THR A 326 2.76 20.63 -15.77
CA THR A 326 1.55 20.72 -14.94
C THR A 326 1.72 19.90 -13.66
N ASP A 327 2.96 19.54 -13.32
CA ASP A 327 3.33 18.76 -12.13
C ASP A 327 2.73 17.34 -12.09
N ARG A 328 2.29 16.79 -13.24
CA ARG A 328 1.89 15.38 -13.34
C ARG A 328 3.13 14.52 -13.50
N LEU A 329 3.14 13.32 -12.91
CA LEU A 329 4.25 12.38 -13.07
C LEU A 329 4.50 12.05 -14.54
N SER A 330 5.63 12.47 -15.11
CA SER A 330 6.04 12.11 -16.48
C SER A 330 6.88 10.84 -16.51
N ASP A 331 7.65 10.59 -15.45
CA ASP A 331 8.47 9.39 -15.32
C ASP A 331 8.46 8.91 -13.87
N VAL A 332 8.33 7.61 -13.70
CA VAL A 332 8.46 6.95 -12.39
C VAL A 332 9.38 5.75 -12.56
N THR A 333 10.31 5.60 -11.63
CA THR A 333 11.04 4.35 -11.42
C THR A 333 10.95 4.02 -9.95
N SER A 334 10.33 2.90 -9.60
CA SER A 334 10.28 2.44 -8.22
C SER A 334 10.39 0.93 -8.08
N THR A 335 10.80 0.47 -6.91
CA THR A 335 10.83 -0.96 -6.56
C THR A 335 9.43 -1.58 -6.48
N THR A 336 8.40 -0.75 -6.31
CA THR A 336 6.99 -1.16 -6.20
C THR A 336 6.33 -1.27 -7.58
N ASN A 337 6.49 -0.24 -8.40
CA ASN A 337 5.72 -0.10 -9.65
C ASN A 337 6.58 -0.32 -10.90
N GLY A 338 7.91 -0.40 -10.77
CA GLY A 338 8.84 -0.52 -11.89
C GLY A 338 9.10 0.83 -12.57
N SER A 339 9.68 0.77 -13.77
CA SER A 339 10.06 1.96 -14.55
C SER A 339 9.12 2.21 -15.72
N TRP A 340 8.55 3.42 -15.75
CA TRP A 340 7.55 3.87 -16.71
C TRP A 340 7.75 5.33 -17.11
N HIS A 341 7.44 5.63 -18.36
CA HIS A 341 7.17 6.95 -18.88
C HIS A 341 5.67 7.11 -19.08
N LEU A 342 5.12 8.26 -18.68
CA LEU A 342 3.71 8.59 -18.73
C LEU A 342 3.54 9.85 -19.58
N ASP A 343 2.86 9.71 -20.72
CA ASP A 343 2.52 10.83 -21.59
C ASP A 343 1.02 11.11 -21.50
N PHE A 344 0.64 12.27 -20.99
CA PHE A 344 -0.77 12.64 -20.83
C PHE A 344 -1.24 13.48 -22.02
N PRO A 345 -2.20 12.97 -22.83
CA PRO A 345 -2.84 13.76 -23.86
C PRO A 345 -3.47 15.04 -23.29
N ALA A 346 -3.61 16.05 -24.14
CA ALA A 346 -4.19 17.33 -23.74
C ALA A 346 -5.55 17.15 -23.07
N GLY A 347 -5.68 17.63 -21.83
CA GLY A 347 -6.90 17.55 -21.02
C GLY A 347 -7.28 16.16 -20.48
N SER A 348 -6.47 15.13 -20.75
CA SER A 348 -6.72 13.76 -20.29
C SER A 348 -5.98 13.48 -18.99
N ALA A 349 -6.68 12.87 -18.03
CA ALA A 349 -6.07 12.25 -16.86
C ALA A 349 -5.58 10.82 -17.14
N LEU A 350 -5.97 10.21 -18.26
CA LEU A 350 -5.44 8.92 -18.67
C LEU A 350 -4.14 9.11 -19.45
N PRO A 351 -2.99 8.62 -18.96
CA PRO A 351 -1.73 8.65 -19.71
C PRO A 351 -1.64 7.49 -20.70
N GLY A 352 -0.84 7.67 -21.75
CA GLY A 352 -0.17 6.57 -22.41
C GLY A 352 1.02 6.14 -21.56
N ALA A 353 1.03 4.88 -21.09
CA ALA A 353 2.10 4.37 -20.24
C ALA A 353 3.08 3.51 -21.06
N THR A 354 4.34 3.92 -21.12
CA THR A 354 5.40 3.19 -21.82
C THR A 354 6.43 2.66 -20.84
N PRO A 355 6.71 1.35 -20.80
CA PRO A 355 7.76 0.81 -19.96
C PRO A 355 9.14 1.32 -20.42
N THR A 356 9.92 1.92 -19.52
CA THR A 356 11.27 2.45 -19.81
C THR A 356 12.41 1.56 -19.28
N GLY A 357 12.12 0.64 -18.36
CA GLY A 357 13.03 -0.42 -17.92
C GLY A 357 12.89 -1.71 -18.73
N GLU A 358 13.53 -2.81 -18.28
CA GLU A 358 13.45 -4.14 -18.92
C GLU A 358 11.99 -4.59 -19.19
N ALA A 359 11.77 -5.38 -20.24
CA ALA A 359 10.43 -5.80 -20.63
C ALA A 359 9.76 -6.70 -19.57
N VAL A 360 8.45 -6.54 -19.35
CA VAL A 360 7.68 -7.51 -18.54
C VAL A 360 7.70 -8.85 -19.28
N PRO A 361 7.94 -9.99 -18.61
CA PRO A 361 7.72 -11.28 -19.23
C PRO A 361 6.30 -11.36 -19.81
N THR A 362 6.10 -12.13 -20.88
CA THR A 362 4.75 -12.36 -21.41
C THR A 362 3.96 -13.23 -20.43
N PRO A 363 2.69 -12.91 -20.09
CA PRO A 363 1.86 -13.75 -19.23
C PRO A 363 1.83 -15.20 -19.72
N GLY A 364 2.30 -16.13 -18.90
CA GLY A 364 2.38 -17.56 -19.23
C GLY A 364 3.66 -18.00 -19.97
N ALA A 365 4.58 -17.08 -20.28
CA ALA A 365 5.93 -17.45 -20.73
C ALA A 365 6.78 -17.91 -19.55
N ALA A 366 7.69 -18.85 -19.81
CA ALA A 366 8.64 -19.33 -18.82
C ALA A 366 9.54 -18.18 -18.35
N VAL A 367 9.58 -17.96 -17.04
CA VAL A 367 10.40 -16.93 -16.41
C VAL A 367 11.50 -17.55 -15.58
N GLU A 368 12.61 -16.85 -15.43
CA GLU A 368 13.73 -17.32 -14.61
C GLU A 368 13.28 -17.48 -13.15
N GLY A 369 13.20 -18.74 -12.70
CA GLY A 369 12.62 -19.07 -11.41
C GLY A 369 11.48 -20.07 -11.50
N ASP A 370 10.83 -20.18 -12.67
CA ASP A 370 9.64 -21.02 -12.82
C ASP A 370 9.89 -22.42 -12.31
N ALA A 371 8.96 -22.91 -11.49
CA ALA A 371 8.90 -24.32 -11.18
C ALA A 371 8.82 -25.06 -12.53
N PRO A 372 9.61 -26.12 -12.75
CA PRO A 372 9.76 -26.76 -14.06
C PRO A 372 8.45 -27.32 -14.65
N SER A 373 7.33 -27.27 -13.93
CA SER A 373 6.02 -27.61 -14.46
C SER A 373 4.87 -26.91 -13.70
N PRO A 374 4.00 -26.15 -14.36
CA PRO A 374 2.70 -25.75 -13.80
C PRO A 374 1.75 -26.95 -13.56
N ASP A 375 2.09 -28.13 -14.10
CA ASP A 375 1.38 -29.40 -13.91
C ASP A 375 1.99 -30.30 -12.82
N SER A 376 3.01 -29.84 -12.06
CA SER A 376 3.47 -30.62 -10.90
C SER A 376 2.34 -30.68 -9.89
N THR A 377 2.02 -31.88 -9.38
CA THR A 377 1.07 -32.06 -8.27
C THR A 377 1.40 -31.08 -7.15
N LEU A 378 0.35 -30.48 -6.57
CA LEU A 378 0.47 -29.35 -5.64
C LEU A 378 1.53 -29.58 -4.56
N THR A 379 1.71 -30.81 -4.10
CA THR A 379 2.41 -31.17 -2.86
C THR A 379 3.85 -31.68 -2.99
N ASP A 380 4.38 -31.87 -4.19
CA ASP A 380 5.71 -32.48 -4.33
C ASP A 380 6.82 -31.47 -3.98
N PRO A 381 7.80 -31.83 -3.13
CA PRO A 381 8.92 -30.97 -2.79
C PRO A 381 9.77 -30.63 -4.03
N PRO A 382 10.51 -29.51 -4.01
CA PRO A 382 11.58 -29.23 -4.96
C PRO A 382 12.63 -30.36 -5.02
N ALA A 383 13.46 -30.37 -6.07
CA ALA A 383 14.50 -31.38 -6.18
C ALA A 383 15.51 -31.24 -5.03
N ALA A 384 16.01 -32.36 -4.50
CA ALA A 384 16.96 -32.35 -3.36
C ALA A 384 18.21 -31.48 -3.63
N SER A 385 18.65 -31.38 -4.89
CA SER A 385 19.76 -30.53 -5.32
C SER A 385 19.52 -29.03 -5.22
N GLU A 386 18.27 -28.61 -5.03
CA GLU A 386 17.89 -27.21 -4.86
C GLU A 386 17.87 -26.78 -3.38
N PHE A 387 18.13 -27.71 -2.46
CA PHE A 387 18.29 -27.40 -1.04
C PHE A 387 19.76 -27.16 -0.74
N VAL A 388 20.03 -26.15 0.08
CA VAL A 388 21.37 -25.80 0.54
C VAL A 388 21.50 -26.08 2.03
N ASP A 389 22.69 -26.52 2.44
CA ASP A 389 23.00 -26.82 3.84
C ASP A 389 23.29 -25.54 4.68
N ASP A 390 23.32 -24.38 4.03
CA ASP A 390 23.60 -23.08 4.64
C ASP A 390 22.37 -22.50 5.38
N ASP A 391 22.61 -21.75 6.47
CA ASP A 391 21.54 -21.01 7.14
C ASP A 391 21.13 -19.77 6.33
N LEU A 392 19.93 -19.82 5.78
CA LEU A 392 19.31 -18.74 5.02
C LEU A 392 18.65 -17.67 5.92
N SER A 393 19.30 -17.31 7.04
CA SER A 393 18.81 -16.30 8.00
C SER A 393 19.19 -14.87 7.66
N GLY A 394 20.13 -14.68 6.72
CA GLY A 394 20.63 -13.36 6.34
C GLY A 394 19.57 -12.47 5.67
N PRO A 395 19.85 -11.16 5.56
CA PRO A 395 18.95 -10.19 4.91
C PRO A 395 18.85 -10.38 3.38
N GLN A 396 19.70 -11.24 2.82
CA GLN A 396 19.74 -11.52 1.39
C GLN A 396 18.58 -12.42 0.99
N SER A 397 18.00 -12.13 -0.17
CA SER A 397 17.03 -12.98 -0.85
C SER A 397 17.68 -13.55 -2.10
N TYR A 398 17.20 -14.68 -2.59
CA TYR A 398 17.72 -15.27 -3.82
C TYR A 398 16.60 -15.68 -4.79
N PRO A 399 16.75 -15.36 -6.10
CA PRO A 399 17.85 -14.56 -6.68
C PRO A 399 17.79 -13.10 -6.20
N SER A 400 18.92 -12.39 -6.20
CA SER A 400 19.02 -11.04 -5.61
C SER A 400 18.08 -10.01 -6.24
N LYS A 401 17.73 -10.19 -7.53
CA LYS A 401 16.72 -9.39 -8.23
C LYS A 401 15.28 -9.59 -7.70
N CYS A 402 15.07 -10.59 -6.87
CA CYS A 402 13.79 -10.93 -6.23
C CYS A 402 13.85 -10.66 -4.72
N SER A 403 14.35 -9.48 -4.35
CA SER A 403 14.58 -9.10 -2.95
C SER A 403 13.39 -8.38 -2.29
N THR A 404 12.34 -8.06 -3.06
CA THR A 404 11.15 -7.35 -2.59
C THR A 404 9.93 -8.26 -2.61
N ALA A 405 8.99 -8.07 -1.67
CA ALA A 405 7.73 -8.82 -1.65
C ALA A 405 6.94 -8.64 -2.96
N THR A 406 6.85 -7.41 -3.45
CA THR A 406 6.23 -7.03 -4.73
C THR A 406 6.78 -7.85 -5.91
N SER A 407 8.10 -8.07 -5.97
CA SER A 407 8.73 -8.81 -7.07
C SER A 407 8.19 -10.24 -7.20
N TRP A 408 7.87 -10.89 -6.07
CA TRP A 408 7.30 -12.24 -6.03
C TRP A 408 5.78 -12.22 -6.20
N MET A 409 5.09 -11.34 -5.45
CA MET A 409 3.65 -11.42 -5.25
C MET A 409 2.87 -10.80 -6.42
N TYR A 410 3.41 -9.77 -7.07
CA TYR A 410 2.81 -9.17 -8.25
C TYR A 410 3.45 -9.72 -9.52
N TYR A 411 2.72 -9.57 -10.62
CA TYR A 411 3.30 -9.81 -11.91
C TYR A 411 4.15 -8.64 -12.38
N THR A 412 5.43 -8.72 -12.07
CA THR A 412 6.39 -7.66 -12.37
C THR A 412 7.42 -8.11 -13.39
N LYS A 413 8.20 -7.15 -13.87
CA LYS A 413 9.27 -7.35 -14.84
C LYS A 413 10.37 -8.30 -14.37
N SER A 414 10.63 -8.35 -13.05
CA SER A 414 11.67 -9.22 -12.49
C SER A 414 11.36 -10.70 -12.69
N GLY A 415 10.08 -11.03 -12.85
CA GLY A 415 9.67 -12.37 -13.23
C GLY A 415 9.77 -13.40 -12.11
N CYS A 416 9.77 -12.97 -10.85
CA CYS A 416 10.06 -13.84 -9.72
C CYS A 416 8.90 -14.80 -9.44
N THR A 417 9.23 -16.08 -9.35
CA THR A 417 8.28 -17.19 -9.28
C THR A 417 9.02 -18.40 -8.71
N THR A 418 8.40 -19.13 -7.78
CA THR A 418 9.05 -20.28 -7.13
C THR A 418 8.02 -21.21 -6.49
N LYS A 419 8.35 -22.49 -6.28
CA LYS A 419 7.59 -23.35 -5.35
C LYS A 419 7.75 -22.81 -3.93
N VAL A 420 6.73 -22.97 -3.11
CA VAL A 420 6.72 -22.40 -1.76
C VAL A 420 6.38 -23.41 -0.68
N ALA A 421 7.03 -23.27 0.48
CA ALA A 421 6.78 -24.04 1.68
C ALA A 421 5.81 -23.30 2.60
N HIS A 422 4.53 -23.69 2.55
CA HIS A 422 3.46 -23.14 3.36
C HIS A 422 2.42 -24.24 3.66
N TYR A 423 2.49 -24.86 4.83
CA TYR A 423 1.61 -25.97 5.25
C TYR A 423 1.58 -27.14 4.23
N GLY A 424 2.76 -27.45 3.72
CA GLY A 424 2.97 -28.27 2.53
C GLY A 424 3.83 -27.54 1.50
N TRP A 425 4.22 -28.26 0.44
CA TRP A 425 4.76 -27.62 -0.75
C TRP A 425 3.60 -27.23 -1.65
N HIS A 426 3.71 -26.07 -2.30
CA HIS A 426 2.71 -25.59 -3.26
C HIS A 426 3.38 -25.00 -4.50
N SER A 427 2.81 -25.32 -5.66
CA SER A 427 3.14 -24.65 -6.91
C SER A 427 2.34 -23.34 -7.05
N PRO A 428 3.00 -22.25 -7.45
CA PRO A 428 2.31 -20.98 -7.64
C PRO A 428 1.45 -21.00 -8.88
N SER A 429 0.34 -20.28 -8.82
CA SER A 429 -0.62 -20.12 -9.91
C SER A 429 -1.06 -18.66 -10.03
N TRP A 430 -1.72 -18.36 -11.14
CA TRP A 430 -2.27 -17.04 -11.40
C TRP A 430 -3.59 -16.85 -10.68
N LYS A 431 -3.73 -15.72 -9.99
CA LYS A 431 -4.98 -15.28 -9.40
C LYS A 431 -5.38 -13.94 -10.00
N LYS A 432 -6.69 -13.71 -10.07
CA LYS A 432 -7.26 -12.48 -10.61
C LYS A 432 -8.04 -11.81 -9.48
N LEU A 433 -7.62 -10.61 -9.09
CA LEU A 433 -8.32 -9.79 -8.12
C LEU A 433 -9.63 -9.25 -8.74
N PRO A 434 -10.63 -8.82 -7.94
CA PRO A 434 -11.92 -8.35 -8.45
C PRO A 434 -11.85 -7.21 -9.49
N ASN A 435 -10.88 -6.31 -9.36
CA ASN A 435 -10.63 -5.23 -10.34
C ASN A 435 -9.94 -5.72 -11.64
N GLY A 436 -9.54 -6.99 -11.69
CA GLY A 436 -8.87 -7.61 -12.82
C GLY A 436 -7.34 -7.69 -12.76
N THR A 437 -6.71 -7.06 -11.77
CA THR A 437 -5.27 -7.15 -11.53
C THR A 437 -4.86 -8.61 -11.33
N LYS A 438 -3.76 -9.04 -11.98
CA LYS A 438 -3.22 -10.39 -11.86
C LYS A 438 -2.13 -10.46 -10.80
N VAL A 439 -2.21 -11.47 -9.95
CA VAL A 439 -1.25 -11.70 -8.86
C VAL A 439 -0.79 -13.16 -8.84
N ARG A 440 0.34 -13.43 -8.15
CA ARG A 440 0.83 -14.78 -7.90
C ARG A 440 0.30 -15.27 -6.57
N GLY A 441 -0.33 -16.44 -6.56
CA GLY A 441 -0.83 -17.06 -5.34
C GLY A 441 -0.75 -18.58 -5.38
N ILE A 442 -1.05 -19.23 -4.26
CA ILE A 442 -1.18 -20.69 -4.17
C ILE A 442 -2.65 -21.10 -3.96
N ASN A 443 -2.98 -22.36 -4.19
CA ASN A 443 -4.27 -22.94 -3.78
C ASN A 443 -3.98 -23.77 -2.53
N HIS A 444 -4.30 -23.23 -1.35
CA HIS A 444 -4.20 -23.95 -0.08
C HIS A 444 -5.53 -23.87 0.68
N ASP A 445 -5.81 -22.73 1.30
CA ASP A 445 -6.94 -22.54 2.22
C ASP A 445 -7.52 -21.11 2.19
N HIS A 446 -7.15 -20.31 1.19
CA HIS A 446 -7.67 -18.97 0.98
C HIS A 446 -7.43 -18.05 2.19
N CYS A 447 -8.47 -17.51 2.83
CA CYS A 447 -8.32 -16.54 3.91
C CYS A 447 -8.30 -17.21 5.29
N THR A 448 -7.43 -18.20 5.52
CA THR A 448 -7.34 -19.02 6.74
C THR A 448 -7.75 -18.29 8.02
N SER A 449 -8.64 -18.89 8.81
CA SER A 449 -9.05 -18.31 10.11
C SER A 449 -9.66 -16.92 10.00
N ALA A 450 -10.23 -16.58 8.85
CA ALA A 450 -11.03 -15.41 8.57
C ALA A 450 -12.00 -15.72 7.41
N PRO A 451 -13.04 -14.92 7.22
CA PRO A 451 -13.92 -15.09 6.05
C PRO A 451 -13.19 -14.88 4.70
N ASP A 452 -13.43 -15.75 3.75
CA ASP A 452 -13.08 -15.61 2.34
C ASP A 452 -13.82 -14.46 1.67
N ARG A 453 -15.08 -14.26 2.06
CA ARG A 453 -15.99 -13.29 1.43
C ARG A 453 -16.70 -12.38 2.44
N PRO A 454 -15.95 -11.61 3.26
CA PRO A 454 -16.55 -10.75 4.26
C PRO A 454 -17.48 -9.73 3.60
N LEU A 455 -18.74 -9.68 4.04
CA LEU A 455 -19.77 -8.79 3.49
C LEU A 455 -19.99 -8.92 1.96
N GLY A 456 -19.58 -10.05 1.36
CA GLY A 456 -19.65 -10.30 -0.07
C GLY A 456 -18.46 -9.80 -0.90
N TYR A 457 -17.43 -9.19 -0.29
CA TYR A 457 -16.19 -8.81 -0.97
C TYR A 457 -15.28 -10.02 -1.13
N ASP A 458 -14.82 -10.33 -2.35
CA ASP A 458 -14.02 -11.53 -2.62
C ASP A 458 -12.54 -11.30 -2.30
N PHE A 459 -12.11 -11.72 -1.10
CA PHE A 459 -10.74 -11.51 -0.60
C PHE A 459 -9.81 -12.68 -0.94
N ARG A 460 -10.36 -13.83 -1.33
CA ARG A 460 -9.60 -15.07 -1.61
C ARG A 460 -8.39 -14.87 -2.53
N PRO A 461 -8.48 -14.15 -3.67
CA PRO A 461 -7.31 -14.02 -4.54
C PRO A 461 -6.15 -13.23 -3.90
N ALA A 462 -6.44 -12.33 -2.96
CA ALA A 462 -5.44 -11.61 -2.19
C ALA A 462 -4.87 -12.47 -1.05
N CYS A 463 -5.71 -13.28 -0.39
CA CYS A 463 -5.24 -14.24 0.62
C CYS A 463 -4.33 -15.31 -0.01
N ASP A 464 -4.73 -15.88 -1.14
CA ASP A 464 -3.91 -16.81 -1.93
C ASP A 464 -2.53 -16.21 -2.30
N GLN A 465 -2.49 -14.89 -2.56
CA GLN A 465 -1.25 -14.15 -2.84
C GLN A 465 -0.40 -13.96 -1.57
N HIS A 466 -1.04 -13.70 -0.44
CA HIS A 466 -0.39 -13.59 0.87
C HIS A 466 0.27 -14.90 1.29
N ASP A 467 -0.43 -16.03 1.17
CA ASP A 467 0.12 -17.36 1.46
C ASP A 467 1.33 -17.66 0.60
N TYR A 468 1.28 -17.31 -0.68
CA TYR A 468 2.41 -17.43 -1.57
C TYR A 468 3.60 -16.58 -1.08
N GLY A 469 3.37 -15.31 -0.73
CA GLY A 469 4.39 -14.43 -0.15
C GLY A 469 5.01 -15.02 1.12
N TYR A 470 4.20 -15.49 2.06
CA TYR A 470 4.66 -16.18 3.27
C TYR A 470 5.43 -17.46 2.96
N GLY A 471 4.99 -18.21 1.96
CA GLY A 471 5.67 -19.40 1.52
C GLY A 471 7.05 -19.12 0.88
N THR A 472 7.23 -17.99 0.18
CA THR A 472 8.57 -17.57 -0.30
C THR A 472 9.52 -17.27 0.86
N ILE A 473 9.02 -16.77 1.98
CA ILE A 473 9.78 -16.64 3.24
C ILE A 473 10.00 -18.02 3.86
N GLY A 474 8.97 -18.87 3.84
CA GLY A 474 8.98 -20.24 4.33
C GLY A 474 10.12 -21.08 3.75
N ASN A 475 10.42 -20.90 2.46
CA ASN A 475 11.54 -21.53 1.76
C ASN A 475 12.88 -21.35 2.48
N SER A 476 13.12 -20.17 3.06
CA SER A 476 14.35 -19.90 3.82
C SER A 476 14.46 -20.72 5.11
N TYR A 477 13.33 -21.13 5.71
CA TYR A 477 13.33 -22.03 6.87
C TYR A 477 13.50 -23.49 6.47
N LYS A 478 13.26 -23.83 5.20
CA LYS A 478 13.44 -25.17 4.65
C LYS A 478 14.79 -25.37 3.96
N GLY A 479 15.60 -24.31 3.81
CA GLY A 479 16.86 -24.37 3.08
C GLY A 479 16.69 -24.40 1.55
N TYR A 480 15.52 -24.01 1.02
CA TYR A 480 15.32 -23.95 -0.43
C TYR A 480 15.92 -22.67 -1.00
N TYR A 481 16.86 -22.79 -1.95
CA TYR A 481 17.68 -21.68 -2.43
C TYR A 481 16.92 -20.51 -3.04
N LYS A 482 15.66 -20.69 -3.49
CA LYS A 482 14.79 -19.60 -3.98
C LYS A 482 13.88 -19.12 -2.86
N TYR A 483 14.22 -17.98 -2.25
CA TYR A 483 13.52 -17.49 -1.07
C TYR A 483 13.54 -15.96 -0.98
N LEU A 484 12.53 -15.43 -0.29
CA LEU A 484 12.49 -14.07 0.22
C LEU A 484 13.01 -14.06 1.67
N SER A 485 13.82 -13.06 2.03
CA SER A 485 14.44 -13.02 3.36
C SER A 485 13.41 -13.02 4.50
N ARG A 486 13.77 -13.64 5.63
CA ARG A 486 12.93 -13.79 6.83
C ARG A 486 12.46 -12.45 7.43
N ASN A 487 13.19 -11.37 7.18
CA ASN A 487 12.84 -10.03 7.66
C ASN A 487 11.75 -9.34 6.83
N LYS A 488 11.30 -9.91 5.71
CA LYS A 488 10.32 -9.30 4.79
C LYS A 488 8.86 -9.60 5.13
N GLY A 489 8.57 -10.14 6.31
CA GLY A 489 7.20 -10.46 6.74
C GLY A 489 6.24 -9.27 6.61
N LEU A 490 6.62 -8.11 7.17
CA LEU A 490 5.81 -6.88 7.08
C LEU A 490 5.71 -6.33 5.65
N ASN A 491 6.71 -6.57 4.80
CA ASN A 491 6.61 -6.21 3.38
C ASN A 491 5.57 -7.07 2.66
N VAL A 492 5.48 -8.37 2.97
CA VAL A 492 4.44 -9.26 2.44
C VAL A 492 3.06 -8.85 2.96
N ASP A 493 2.93 -8.54 4.24
CA ASP A 493 1.67 -8.07 4.84
C ASP A 493 1.22 -6.74 4.21
N GLY A 494 2.15 -5.81 3.94
CA GLY A 494 1.85 -4.54 3.26
C GLY A 494 1.41 -4.70 1.80
N VAL A 495 1.99 -5.67 1.06
CA VAL A 495 1.51 -6.01 -0.29
C VAL A 495 0.12 -6.63 -0.25
N PHE A 496 -0.14 -7.50 0.74
CA PHE A 496 -1.48 -8.06 0.96
C PHE A 496 -2.51 -6.96 1.24
N TRP A 497 -2.19 -6.03 2.14
CA TRP A 497 -3.03 -4.85 2.37
C TRP A 497 -3.28 -4.06 1.09
N THR A 498 -2.23 -3.81 0.29
CA THR A 498 -2.35 -3.06 -0.97
C THR A 498 -3.29 -3.76 -1.94
N SER A 499 -3.16 -5.09 -2.08
CA SER A 499 -4.05 -5.91 -2.91
C SER A 499 -5.50 -5.90 -2.43
N LEU A 500 -5.75 -5.91 -1.11
CA LEU A 500 -7.10 -5.77 -0.59
C LEU A 500 -7.65 -4.35 -0.79
N TYR A 501 -6.93 -3.34 -0.30
CA TYR A 501 -7.41 -1.97 -0.15
C TYR A 501 -7.47 -1.22 -1.49
N THR A 502 -6.40 -1.28 -2.29
CA THR A 502 -6.30 -0.50 -3.54
C THR A 502 -6.76 -1.29 -4.76
N LYS A 503 -6.70 -2.62 -4.74
CA LYS A 503 -7.03 -3.44 -5.91
C LYS A 503 -8.41 -4.08 -5.77
N THR A 504 -8.62 -4.91 -4.76
CA THR A 504 -9.90 -5.58 -4.51
C THR A 504 -11.02 -4.58 -4.27
N CYS A 505 -10.87 -3.66 -3.31
CA CYS A 505 -11.95 -2.72 -2.96
C CYS A 505 -12.30 -1.73 -4.07
N ASN A 506 -11.35 -1.37 -4.94
CA ASN A 506 -11.61 -0.55 -6.12
C ASN A 506 -12.42 -1.29 -7.20
N GLY A 507 -12.59 -2.62 -7.09
CA GLY A 507 -13.50 -3.39 -7.93
C GLY A 507 -14.96 -3.35 -7.51
N TYR A 508 -15.30 -2.66 -6.41
CA TYR A 508 -16.65 -2.59 -5.85
C TYR A 508 -17.19 -1.16 -5.80
N PHE A 509 -18.52 -1.05 -5.78
CA PHE A 509 -19.21 0.25 -5.73
C PHE A 509 -19.02 0.95 -4.39
N PHE A 510 -19.34 0.27 -3.27
CA PHE A 510 -19.12 0.78 -1.91
C PHE A 510 -17.72 0.38 -1.42
N LYS A 511 -16.82 1.36 -1.34
CA LYS A 511 -15.40 1.15 -1.10
C LYS A 511 -15.05 1.25 0.38
N SER A 512 -15.68 2.12 1.16
CA SER A 512 -15.32 2.34 2.58
C SER A 512 -15.53 1.11 3.47
N PRO A 513 -16.63 0.35 3.38
CA PRO A 513 -16.78 -0.87 4.18
C PRO A 513 -15.77 -1.94 3.78
N CYS A 514 -15.48 -2.08 2.48
CA CYS A 514 -14.43 -2.99 1.99
C CYS A 514 -13.06 -2.61 2.55
N ARG A 515 -12.68 -1.33 2.45
CA ARG A 515 -11.41 -0.79 2.94
C ARG A 515 -11.26 -0.95 4.45
N SER A 516 -12.33 -0.71 5.20
CA SER A 516 -12.36 -0.94 6.66
C SER A 516 -12.14 -2.41 7.01
N THR A 517 -12.75 -3.33 6.26
CA THR A 517 -12.51 -4.77 6.40
C THR A 517 -11.08 -5.13 6.02
N ALA A 518 -10.54 -4.59 4.92
CA ALA A 518 -9.16 -4.83 4.49
C ALA A 518 -8.13 -4.45 5.57
N ASN A 519 -8.33 -3.31 6.25
CA ASN A 519 -7.50 -2.90 7.37
C ASN A 519 -7.53 -3.91 8.53
N LEU A 520 -8.70 -4.52 8.78
CA LEU A 520 -8.85 -5.53 9.82
C LEU A 520 -8.08 -6.82 9.48
N TYR A 521 -8.10 -7.26 8.21
CA TYR A 521 -7.34 -8.42 7.75
C TYR A 521 -5.83 -8.15 7.85
N TYR A 522 -5.39 -6.96 7.44
CA TYR A 522 -4.00 -6.54 7.60
C TYR A 522 -3.57 -6.52 9.07
N ALA A 523 -4.39 -5.96 9.96
CA ALA A 523 -4.11 -5.94 11.39
C ALA A 523 -4.00 -7.38 11.93
N ALA A 524 -4.89 -8.28 11.54
CA ALA A 524 -4.86 -9.68 11.94
C ALA A 524 -3.57 -10.39 11.52
N VAL A 525 -3.15 -10.31 10.25
CA VAL A 525 -1.90 -10.95 9.79
C VAL A 525 -0.67 -10.28 10.39
N THR A 526 -0.70 -8.97 10.57
CA THR A 526 0.38 -8.23 11.24
C THR A 526 0.52 -8.69 12.69
N VAL A 527 -0.57 -9.02 13.37
CA VAL A 527 -0.52 -9.45 14.76
C VAL A 527 -0.18 -10.95 14.87
N PHE A 528 -0.93 -11.80 14.17
CA PHE A 528 -0.94 -13.25 14.32
C PHE A 528 -0.15 -14.02 13.25
N GLY A 529 0.07 -13.43 12.07
CA GLY A 529 0.67 -14.09 10.91
C GLY A 529 2.15 -14.44 11.12
N ARG A 530 2.54 -15.69 10.79
CA ARG A 530 3.92 -16.19 10.95
C ARG A 530 4.28 -17.16 9.83
N ALA A 531 5.05 -16.71 8.84
CA ALA A 531 5.56 -17.56 7.75
C ALA A 531 6.30 -18.82 8.23
N LYS A 532 6.99 -18.73 9.38
CA LYS A 532 7.70 -19.87 10.01
C LYS A 532 6.77 -21.03 10.39
N ASN A 533 5.51 -20.74 10.75
CA ASN A 533 4.57 -21.79 11.16
C ASN A 533 4.19 -22.66 9.96
N GLY A 534 3.84 -22.04 8.83
CA GLY A 534 3.59 -22.76 7.58
C GLY A 534 4.79 -23.58 7.13
N ALA A 535 6.01 -23.02 7.21
CA ALA A 535 7.21 -23.77 6.86
C ALA A 535 7.48 -24.97 7.78
N LYS A 536 7.21 -24.87 9.08
CA LYS A 536 7.37 -26.01 10.01
C LYS A 536 6.37 -27.14 9.75
N ALA A 537 5.21 -26.81 9.20
CA ALA A 537 4.16 -27.76 8.85
C ALA A 537 4.33 -28.38 7.45
N THR A 538 5.25 -27.84 6.63
CA THR A 538 5.77 -28.43 5.38
C THR A 538 6.88 -29.42 5.68
#